data_AF-A0A532DE47-F1
#
_entry.id   AF-A0A532DE47-F1
#
_cell.length_a   1.000
_cell.length_b   1.000
_cell.length_c   1.000
_cell.angle_alpha   90.00
_cell.angle_beta   90.00
_cell.angle_gamma   90.00
#
_symmetry.space_group_name_H-M   'P 1'
#
loop_
_entity.id
_entity.type
_entity.pdbx_description
1 polymer ?
#
loop_
_entity_poly.entity_id
_entity_poly.type
_entity_poly.pdbx_seq_one_letter_code
_entity_poly.pdbx_strand_id
1 'polypeptide(L)'
;MTKKKTPAQKNRSTPSSHDHLHGQGRCEDLLRQLSSYIDDELPSDICAEIRRHVGACPNCEVFVASLQQTVTLCRHHPAPPLTPVDRINMRRAILDAANAR
;
A
#
# COMPACT_ATOMS: atom_id res chain seq x y z
N MET A 1 -33.95 -47.86 -3.11
CA MET A 1 -34.09 -46.48 -2.60
C MET A 1 -32.79 -45.72 -2.83
N THR A 2 -32.92 -44.44 -3.10
CA THR A 2 -32.00 -43.55 -3.82
C THR A 2 -30.62 -43.34 -3.18
N LYS A 3 -29.59 -43.38 -4.05
CA LYS A 3 -28.28 -42.72 -3.88
C LYS A 3 -28.45 -41.29 -3.37
N LYS A 4 -27.73 -40.91 -2.30
CA LYS A 4 -27.17 -39.56 -2.11
C LYS A 4 -25.87 -39.65 -1.31
N LYS A 5 -24.74 -39.90 -1.99
CA LYS A 5 -23.41 -39.57 -1.46
C LYS A 5 -23.13 -38.12 -1.85
N THR A 6 -23.16 -37.25 -0.86
CA THR A 6 -22.82 -35.83 -0.95
C THR A 6 -21.34 -35.69 -1.31
N PRO A 7 -20.96 -34.98 -2.39
CA PRO A 7 -19.57 -34.62 -2.58
C PRO A 7 -19.26 -33.41 -1.70
N ALA A 8 -18.44 -33.62 -0.67
CA ALA A 8 -17.84 -32.53 0.10
C ALA A 8 -16.89 -31.75 -0.82
N GLN A 9 -17.33 -30.58 -1.27
CA GLN A 9 -16.59 -29.69 -2.14
C GLN A 9 -15.44 -29.06 -1.35
N LYS A 10 -14.23 -29.60 -1.52
CA LYS A 10 -12.99 -29.00 -0.99
C LYS A 10 -12.71 -27.71 -1.77
N ASN A 11 -13.21 -26.58 -1.27
CA ASN A 11 -12.72 -25.26 -1.68
C ASN A 11 -11.34 -25.04 -1.05
N ARG A 12 -10.33 -25.67 -1.65
CA ARG A 12 -8.93 -25.34 -1.40
C ARG A 12 -8.60 -24.19 -2.36
N SER A 13 -8.76 -22.96 -1.90
CA SER A 13 -8.24 -21.79 -2.59
C SER A 13 -6.71 -21.91 -2.59
N THR A 14 -6.16 -22.50 -3.64
CA THR A 14 -4.72 -22.53 -3.87
C THR A 14 -4.24 -21.08 -4.06
N PRO A 15 -3.15 -20.63 -3.42
CA PRO A 15 -2.49 -19.40 -3.82
C PRO A 15 -2.03 -19.64 -5.25
N SER A 16 -2.62 -18.93 -6.21
CA SER A 16 -2.14 -18.96 -7.59
C SER A 16 -0.82 -18.20 -7.61
N SER A 17 0.29 -18.92 -7.40
CA SER A 17 1.62 -18.43 -7.75
C SER A 17 1.72 -18.44 -9.27
N HIS A 18 1.11 -17.45 -9.91
CA HIS A 18 1.37 -17.18 -11.30
C HIS A 18 2.77 -16.54 -11.36
N ASP A 19 3.72 -17.23 -11.98
CA ASP A 19 5.05 -16.70 -12.29
C ASP A 19 4.86 -15.51 -13.25
N HIS A 20 4.71 -14.32 -12.70
CA HIS A 20 4.74 -13.09 -13.47
C HIS A 20 6.20 -12.69 -13.61
N LEU A 21 6.79 -12.94 -14.80
CA LEU A 21 8.03 -12.27 -15.22
C LEU A 21 7.74 -10.77 -15.40
N HIS A 22 7.71 -10.04 -14.29
CA HIS A 22 7.65 -8.61 -14.26
C HIS A 22 9.04 -8.07 -14.61
N GLY A 23 9.17 -7.37 -15.74
CA GLY A 23 10.29 -6.45 -15.90
C GLY A 23 10.24 -5.47 -14.73
N GLN A 24 11.16 -5.60 -13.77
CA GLN A 24 11.00 -5.11 -12.39
C GLN A 24 10.58 -3.63 -12.30
N GLY A 25 11.04 -2.77 -13.23
CA GLY A 25 10.74 -1.34 -13.20
C GLY A 25 9.25 -0.98 -13.40
N ARG A 26 8.49 -1.72 -14.22
CA ARG A 26 7.09 -1.35 -14.51
C ARG A 26 6.15 -1.55 -13.32
N CYS A 27 6.44 -2.53 -12.48
CA CYS A 27 5.63 -2.79 -11.28
C CYS A 27 5.96 -1.79 -10.17
N GLU A 28 7.23 -1.44 -10.01
CA GLU A 28 7.65 -0.42 -9.05
C GLU A 28 7.06 0.95 -9.37
N ASP A 29 7.08 1.35 -10.65
CA ASP A 29 6.49 2.62 -11.08
C ASP A 29 4.96 2.67 -10.87
N LEU A 30 4.28 1.54 -11.08
CA LEU A 30 2.85 1.43 -10.80
C LEU A 30 2.56 1.52 -9.30
N LEU A 31 3.32 0.79 -8.49
CA LEU A 31 3.17 0.82 -7.03
C LEU A 31 3.46 2.21 -6.47
N ARG A 32 4.46 2.92 -7.01
CA ARG A 32 4.75 4.31 -6.63
C ARG A 32 3.55 5.21 -6.89
N GLN A 33 2.95 5.13 -8.09
CA GLN A 33 1.77 5.92 -8.42
C GLN A 33 0.59 5.60 -7.51
N LEU A 34 0.36 4.32 -7.21
CA LEU A 34 -0.71 3.91 -6.30
C LEU A 34 -0.44 4.32 -4.84
N SER A 35 0.82 4.37 -4.42
CA SER A 35 1.20 4.95 -3.12
C SER A 35 0.88 6.44 -3.07
N SER A 36 1.27 7.21 -4.10
CA SER A 36 0.91 8.64 -4.19
C SER A 36 -0.60 8.86 -4.25
N TYR A 37 -1.36 7.95 -4.88
CA TYR A 37 -2.82 7.97 -4.83
C TYR A 37 -3.36 7.77 -3.41
N ILE A 38 -2.84 6.79 -2.66
CA ILE A 38 -3.26 6.53 -1.27
C ILE A 38 -2.98 7.73 -0.36
N ASP A 39 -1.94 8.49 -0.66
CA ASP A 39 -1.50 9.65 0.12
C ASP A 39 -2.12 10.98 -0.38
N ASP A 40 -3.05 10.93 -1.34
CA ASP A 40 -3.69 12.09 -1.98
C ASP A 40 -2.68 13.09 -2.61
N GLU A 41 -1.52 12.60 -3.05
CA GLU A 41 -0.44 13.40 -3.65
C GLU A 41 -0.54 13.51 -5.19
N LEU A 42 -1.48 12.79 -5.82
CA LEU A 42 -1.75 12.90 -7.25
C LEU A 42 -2.69 14.08 -7.56
N PRO A 43 -2.68 14.59 -8.80
CA PRO A 43 -3.69 15.53 -9.28
C PRO A 43 -5.12 15.04 -9.02
N SER A 44 -6.01 15.95 -8.63
CA SER A 44 -7.36 15.62 -8.15
C SER A 44 -8.23 14.90 -9.18
N ASP A 45 -8.03 15.22 -10.46
CA ASP A 45 -8.68 14.57 -11.59
C ASP A 45 -8.26 13.10 -11.70
N ILE A 46 -6.96 12.81 -11.57
CA ILE A 46 -6.43 11.45 -11.57
C ILE A 46 -6.95 10.66 -10.36
N CYS A 47 -6.97 11.25 -9.16
CA CYS A 47 -7.56 10.61 -7.98
C CYS A 47 -9.05 10.29 -8.17
N ALA A 48 -9.80 11.12 -8.88
CA ALA A 48 -11.21 10.86 -9.19
C ALA A 48 -11.37 9.69 -10.17
N GLU A 49 -10.52 9.61 -11.20
CA GLU A 49 -10.54 8.49 -12.14
C GLU A 49 -10.18 7.16 -11.49
N ILE A 50 -9.16 7.14 -10.63
CA ILE A 50 -8.77 5.94 -9.88
C ILE A 50 -9.91 5.50 -8.95
N ARG A 51 -10.52 6.43 -8.19
CA ARG A 51 -11.68 6.10 -7.33
C ARG A 51 -12.84 5.51 -8.13
N ARG A 52 -13.14 6.06 -9.31
CA ARG A 52 -14.17 5.52 -10.22
C ARG A 52 -13.83 4.09 -10.65
N HIS A 53 -12.58 3.81 -11.02
CA HIS A 53 -12.16 2.47 -11.41
C HIS A 53 -12.24 1.48 -10.25
N VAL A 54 -11.71 1.85 -9.08
CA VAL A 54 -11.74 1.02 -7.87
C VAL A 54 -13.18 0.67 -7.48
N GLY A 55 -14.11 1.62 -7.55
CA GLY A 55 -15.53 1.37 -7.28
C GLY A 55 -16.25 0.50 -8.33
N ALA A 56 -15.67 0.31 -9.51
CA ALA A 56 -16.24 -0.49 -10.59
C ALA A 56 -15.56 -1.85 -10.79
N CYS A 57 -14.44 -2.11 -10.10
CA CYS A 57 -13.61 -3.30 -10.31
C CYS A 57 -13.28 -3.98 -8.96
N PRO A 58 -13.96 -5.11 -8.62
CA PRO A 58 -13.74 -5.81 -7.35
C PRO A 58 -12.29 -6.26 -7.12
N ASN A 59 -11.57 -6.61 -8.18
CA ASN A 59 -10.16 -7.01 -8.07
C ASN A 59 -9.28 -5.82 -7.64
N CYS A 60 -9.54 -4.64 -8.19
CA CYS A 60 -8.81 -3.43 -7.84
C CYS A 60 -9.20 -2.90 -6.46
N GLU A 61 -10.46 -3.07 -6.06
CA GLU A 61 -10.91 -2.81 -4.69
C GLU A 61 -10.11 -3.61 -3.67
N VAL A 62 -10.04 -4.93 -3.85
CA VAL A 62 -9.25 -5.82 -2.96
C VAL A 62 -7.77 -5.46 -2.98
N PHE A 63 -7.21 -5.18 -4.16
CA PHE A 63 -5.81 -4.83 -4.31
C PHE A 63 -5.46 -3.52 -3.59
N VAL A 64 -6.21 -2.44 -3.82
CA VAL A 64 -5.98 -1.13 -3.19
C VAL A 64 -6.18 -1.23 -1.68
N ALA A 65 -7.19 -1.97 -1.21
CA ALA A 65 -7.38 -2.22 0.22
C ALA A 65 -6.16 -2.92 0.85
N SER A 66 -5.61 -3.94 0.17
CA SER A 66 -4.40 -4.63 0.64
C SER A 66 -3.18 -3.71 0.70
N LEU A 67 -3.03 -2.82 -0.29
CA LEU A 67 -1.94 -1.85 -0.34
C LEU A 67 -2.07 -0.81 0.79
N GLN A 68 -3.28 -0.29 1.05
CA GLN A 68 -3.56 0.61 2.17
C GLN A 68 -3.22 -0.05 3.52
N GLN A 69 -3.50 -1.34 3.66
CA GLN A 69 -3.12 -2.09 4.86
C GLN A 69 -1.59 -2.22 4.99
N THR A 70 -0.87 -2.49 3.90
CA THR A 70 0.60 -2.48 3.91
C THR A 70 1.15 -1.12 4.33
N VAL A 71 0.65 -0.02 3.77
CA VAL A 71 1.04 1.35 4.15
C VAL A 71 0.78 1.60 5.63
N THR A 72 -0.38 1.17 6.14
CA THR A 72 -0.74 1.29 7.56
C THR A 72 0.27 0.54 8.44
N LEU A 73 0.64 -0.69 8.09
CA LEU A 73 1.64 -1.46 8.84
C LEU A 73 3.01 -0.77 8.84
N CYS A 74 3.44 -0.21 7.70
CA CYS A 74 4.68 0.54 7.61
C CYS A 74 4.66 1.80 8.50
N ARG A 75 3.55 2.55 8.53
CA ARG A 75 3.40 3.75 9.37
C ARG A 75 3.42 3.46 10.87
N HIS A 76 2.87 2.32 11.26
CA HIS A 76 2.86 1.89 12.67
C HIS A 76 4.12 1.14 13.08
N HIS A 77 5.08 0.98 12.16
CA HIS A 77 6.36 0.39 12.52
C HIS A 77 7.11 1.35 13.46
N PRO A 78 7.48 0.92 14.68
CA PRO A 78 8.12 1.80 15.64
C PRO A 78 9.45 2.29 15.06
N ALA A 79 9.57 3.61 14.91
CA ALA A 79 10.85 4.21 14.57
C ALA A 79 11.85 3.98 15.72
N PRO A 80 13.12 3.67 15.42
CA PRO A 80 14.14 3.61 16.45
C PRO A 80 14.22 4.96 17.19
N PRO A 81 14.38 4.96 18.52
CA PRO A 81 14.46 6.20 19.28
C PRO A 81 15.69 7.00 18.84
N LEU A 82 15.52 8.31 18.67
CA LEU A 82 16.64 9.20 18.37
C LEU A 82 17.69 9.14 19.47
N THR A 83 18.97 9.14 19.10
CA THR A 83 20.04 9.25 20.10
C THR A 83 20.03 10.65 20.74
N PRO A 84 20.60 10.84 21.94
CA PRO A 84 20.73 12.16 22.54
C PRO A 84 21.43 13.18 21.63
N VAL A 85 22.42 12.74 20.86
CA VAL A 85 23.17 13.57 19.91
C VAL A 85 22.28 14.01 18.76
N ASP A 86 21.52 13.09 18.17
CA ASP A 86 20.60 13.41 17.07
C ASP A 86 19.53 14.41 17.50
N ARG A 87 19.00 14.28 18.72
CA ARG A 87 18.03 15.22 19.27
C ARG A 87 18.60 16.63 19.42
N ILE A 88 19.85 16.76 19.86
CA ILE A 88 20.53 18.06 19.99
C ILE A 88 20.75 18.66 18.60
N ASN A 89 21.28 17.88 17.66
CA ASN A 89 21.54 18.33 16.30
C ASN A 89 20.27 18.77 15.58
N MET A 90 19.20 17.99 15.69
CA MET A 90 17.91 18.30 15.08
C MET A 90 17.29 19.57 15.69
N ARG A 91 17.35 19.71 17.02
CA ARG A 91 16.88 20.94 17.70
C ARG A 91 17.65 22.17 17.24
N ARG A 92 18.98 22.07 17.14
CA ARG A 92 19.82 23.17 16.66
C ARG A 92 19.46 23.56 15.22
N ALA A 93 19.34 22.58 14.32
CA ALA A 93 18.97 22.84 12.93
C ALA A 93 17.60 23.54 12.80
N ILE A 94 16.62 23.14 13.61
CA ILE A 94 15.30 23.77 13.64
C ILE A 94 15.40 25.24 14.09
N LEU A 95 16.16 25.52 15.15
CA LEU A 95 16.34 26.89 15.65
C LEU A 95 17.10 27.77 14.65
N ASP A 96 18.16 27.25 14.04
CA ASP A 96 18.94 27.96 13.03
C ASP A 96 18.06 28.32 11.82
N ALA A 97 17.24 27.37 11.32
CA ALA A 97 16.32 27.60 10.20
C ALA A 97 15.14 28.53 10.54
N ALA A 98 14.77 28.64 11.82
CA ALA A 98 13.74 29.58 12.28
C ALA A 98 14.29 31.01 12.40
N ASN A 99 15.54 31.15 12.86
CA ASN A 99 16.21 32.44 13.05
C ASN A 99 16.79 33.04 11.75
N ALA A 100 16.94 32.24 10.70
CA ALA A 100 17.43 32.68 9.40
C ALA A 100 16.35 33.34 8.50
N ARG A 101 15.14 33.56 9.03
CA ARG A 101 14.03 34.26 8.36
C ARG A 101 13.78 35.60 9.03
#